data_AF-A0A349GWD7-F1
#
_entry.id   AF-A0A349GWD7-F1
#
_cell.length_a   1.000
_cell.length_b   1.000
_cell.length_c   1.000
_cell.angle_alpha   90.00
_cell.angle_beta   90.00
_cell.angle_gamma   90.00
#
_symmetry.space_group_name_H-M   'P 1'
#
loop_
_entity.id
_entity.type
_entity.pdbx_description
1 polymer ?
#
loop_
_entity_poly.entity_id
_entity_poly.type
_entity_poly.pdbx_seq_one_letter_code
_entity_poly.pdbx_strand_id
1 'polypeptide(L)'
;MQPNTPYPATPLLTAWLRAQGHEAVQADLSLELLLKLFTKDGIHTLCDALRTSPDASKATGFLRQAAAYSDKIDTVILFLQGLDSTHTEAFARRGTLPEGIHLARAHEQNQALK
;
A
#
# COMPACT_ATOMS: atom_id res chain seq x y z
N MET A 1 -7.24 3.82 -9.88
CA MET A 1 -5.83 3.97 -10.28
C MET A 1 -5.19 2.59 -10.19
N GLN A 2 -4.54 2.11 -11.25
CA GLN A 2 -3.88 0.81 -11.25
C GLN A 2 -2.36 1.11 -11.21
N PRO A 3 -1.76 1.20 -10.01
CA PRO A 3 -0.42 1.77 -9.84
C PRO A 3 0.69 0.94 -10.50
N ASN A 4 0.41 -0.30 -10.92
CA ASN A 4 1.41 -1.24 -11.41
C ASN A 4 0.98 -1.96 -12.70
N THR A 5 0.15 -1.37 -13.57
CA THR A 5 0.00 -1.99 -14.91
C THR A 5 1.32 -1.78 -15.65
N PRO A 6 2.14 -2.81 -15.91
CA PRO A 6 3.40 -2.61 -16.60
C PRO A 6 3.08 -2.07 -17.98
N TYR A 7 3.41 -0.80 -18.21
CA TYR A 7 3.30 -0.21 -19.52
C TYR A 7 4.60 -0.56 -20.24
N PRO A 8 4.62 -1.55 -21.17
CA PRO A 8 5.86 -2.03 -21.76
C PRO A 8 6.64 -0.92 -22.50
N ALA A 9 5.97 0.20 -22.81
CA ALA A 9 6.60 1.36 -23.42
C ALA A 9 7.67 2.00 -22.54
N THR A 10 7.58 1.98 -21.20
CA THR A 10 8.58 2.63 -20.34
C THR A 10 9.94 1.92 -20.38
N PRO A 11 10.04 0.58 -20.25
CA PRO A 11 11.30 -0.12 -20.50
C PRO A 11 11.86 0.06 -21.91
N LEU A 12 10.99 0.02 -22.93
CA LEU A 12 11.42 0.20 -24.32
C LEU A 12 11.97 1.61 -24.56
N LEU A 13 11.29 2.63 -24.05
CA LEU A 13 11.74 4.02 -24.17
C LEU A 13 13.07 4.24 -23.45
N THR A 14 13.24 3.71 -22.23
CA THR A 14 14.52 3.81 -21.52
C THR A 14 15.64 3.10 -22.28
N ALA A 15 15.39 1.92 -22.85
CA ALA A 15 16.37 1.20 -23.65
C ALA A 15 16.77 1.98 -24.90
N TRP A 16 15.79 2.56 -25.62
CA TRP A 16 16.04 3.38 -26.79
C TRP A 16 16.85 4.64 -26.47
N LEU A 17 16.49 5.38 -25.41
CA LEU A 17 17.22 6.59 -24.98
C LEU A 17 18.69 6.28 -24.65
N ARG A 18 18.94 5.17 -23.95
CA ARG A 18 20.30 4.70 -23.66
C ARG A 18 21.08 4.36 -24.94
N ALA A 19 20.42 3.75 -25.92
CA ALA A 19 21.04 3.47 -27.22
C ALA A 19 21.38 4.74 -28.02
N GLN A 20 20.73 5.87 -27.73
CA GLN A 20 21.08 7.20 -28.27
C GLN A 20 22.16 7.93 -27.46
N GLY A 21 22.73 7.31 -26.41
CA GLY A 21 23.76 7.90 -25.56
C GLY A 21 23.23 8.78 -24.42
N HIS A 22 21.92 8.80 -24.17
CA HIS A 22 21.35 9.50 -23.02
C HIS A 22 21.43 8.66 -21.75
N GLU A 23 21.77 9.30 -20.63
CA GLU A 23 21.61 8.71 -19.30
C GLU A 23 20.12 8.74 -18.94
N ALA A 24 19.48 7.56 -18.97
CA ALA A 24 18.06 7.41 -18.68
C ALA A 24 17.81 6.30 -17.66
N VAL A 25 16.85 6.52 -16.76
CA VAL A 25 16.37 5.56 -15.75
C VAL A 25 14.86 5.47 -15.79
N GLN A 26 14.30 4.32 -15.40
CA GLN A 26 12.86 4.19 -15.18
C GLN A 26 12.54 4.71 -13.79
N ALA A 27 11.50 5.53 -13.68
CA ALA A 27 10.94 5.98 -12.42
C ALA A 27 9.48 5.56 -12.36
N ASP A 28 9.04 5.10 -11.19
CA ASP A 28 7.64 4.80 -10.91
C ASP A 28 7.15 5.71 -9.79
N LEU A 29 6.61 6.87 -10.19
CA LEU A 29 6.11 7.86 -9.25
C LEU A 29 4.94 7.33 -8.41
N SER A 30 4.17 6.37 -8.95
CA SER A 30 3.05 5.77 -8.21
C SER A 30 3.59 4.91 -7.08
N LEU A 31 4.56 4.04 -7.37
CA LEU A 31 5.22 3.23 -6.35
C LEU A 31 5.95 4.11 -5.32
N GLU A 32 6.69 5.13 -5.76
CA GLU A 32 7.36 6.07 -4.85
C GLU A 32 6.38 6.77 -3.91
N LEU A 33 5.24 7.23 -4.43
CA LEU A 33 4.19 7.85 -3.62
C LEU A 33 3.60 6.84 -2.61
N LEU A 34 3.30 5.63 -3.05
CA LEU A 34 2.75 4.59 -2.18
C LEU A 34 3.73 4.25 -1.05
N LEU A 35 5.03 4.12 -1.35
CA LEU A 35 6.06 3.85 -0.34
C LEU A 35 6.23 5.02 0.64
N LYS A 36 6.03 6.27 0.22
CA LYS A 36 6.02 7.42 1.13
C LYS A 36 4.80 7.42 2.04
N LEU A 37 3.62 7.08 1.50
CA LEU A 37 2.36 7.05 2.25
C LEU A 37 2.29 5.87 3.22
N PHE A 38 2.76 4.69 2.80
CA PHE A 38 2.75 3.46 3.59
C PHE A 38 3.99 3.34 4.47
N THR A 39 4.19 4.36 5.29
CA THR A 39 5.13 4.35 6.40
C THR A 39 4.40 4.79 7.65
N LYS A 40 4.99 4.55 8.81
CA LYS A 40 4.48 5.10 10.06
C LYS A 40 4.23 6.62 9.99
N ASP A 41 5.18 7.36 9.44
CA ASP A 41 5.10 8.81 9.29
C ASP A 41 4.05 9.23 8.25
N GLY A 42 3.95 8.48 7.14
CA GLY A 42 2.93 8.69 6.11
C GLY A 42 1.51 8.49 6.65
N ILE A 43 1.30 7.47 7.49
CA ILE A 43 0.03 7.26 8.19
C ILE A 43 -0.28 8.43 9.12
N HIS A 44 0.70 8.88 9.92
CA HIS A 44 0.51 10.03 10.81
C HIS A 44 0.09 11.29 10.05
N THR A 45 0.84 11.60 8.98
CA THR A 45 0.55 12.72 8.08
C THR A 45 -0.86 12.62 7.50
N LEU A 46 -1.27 11.42 7.06
CA LEU A 46 -2.61 11.18 6.54
C LEU A 46 -3.68 11.38 7.62
N CYS A 47 -3.47 10.88 8.83
CA CYS A 47 -4.39 11.08 9.95
C CYS A 47 -4.59 12.57 10.26
N ASP A 48 -3.53 13.36 10.27
CA ASP A 48 -3.60 14.79 10.53
C ASP A 48 -4.38 15.53 9.44
N ALA A 49 -4.10 15.22 8.16
CA ALA A 49 -4.84 15.78 7.03
C ALA A 49 -6.34 15.41 7.06
N LEU A 50 -6.66 14.18 7.46
CA LEU A 50 -8.04 13.68 7.52
C LEU A 50 -8.84 14.31 8.66
N ARG A 51 -8.22 14.63 9.80
CA ARG A 51 -8.90 15.28 10.93
C ARG A 51 -9.36 16.70 10.59
N THR A 52 -8.66 17.38 9.68
CA THR A 52 -9.00 18.72 9.21
C THR A 52 -9.83 18.71 7.92
N SER A 53 -10.14 17.53 7.38
CA SER A 53 -10.87 17.40 6.11
C SER A 53 -12.38 17.61 6.30
N PRO A 54 -13.07 18.29 5.37
CA PRO A 54 -14.54 18.37 5.38
C PRO A 54 -15.21 16.99 5.26
N ASP A 55 -14.48 15.98 4.78
CA ASP A 55 -14.92 14.60 4.61
C ASP A 55 -14.44 13.65 5.73
N ALA A 56 -14.01 14.18 6.89
CA ALA A 56 -13.46 13.39 8.00
C ALA A 56 -14.37 12.21 8.43
N SER A 57 -15.69 12.36 8.32
CA SER A 57 -16.67 11.31 8.64
C SER A 57 -16.46 10.03 7.84
N LYS A 58 -16.04 10.13 6.57
CA LYS A 58 -15.76 8.98 5.69
C LYS A 58 -14.52 8.20 6.16
N ALA A 59 -13.61 8.85 6.87
CA ALA A 59 -12.36 8.26 7.34
C ALA A 59 -12.43 7.69 8.76
N THR A 60 -13.59 7.74 9.43
CA THR A 60 -13.75 7.30 10.82
C THR A 60 -13.26 5.87 11.05
N GLY A 61 -13.50 4.96 10.10
CA GLY A 61 -13.04 3.57 10.18
C GLY A 61 -11.52 3.42 10.15
N PHE A 62 -10.85 4.24 9.34
CA PHE A 62 -9.39 4.30 9.26
C PHE A 62 -8.81 4.95 10.51
N LEU A 63 -9.33 6.11 10.92
CA LEU A 63 -8.85 6.86 12.09
C LEU A 63 -8.93 6.03 13.38
N ARG A 64 -9.98 5.20 13.54
CA ARG A 64 -10.10 4.28 14.68
C ARG A 64 -9.01 3.21 14.73
N GLN A 65 -8.47 2.81 13.57
CA GLN A 65 -7.46 1.76 13.44
C GLN A 65 -6.05 2.31 13.17
N ALA A 66 -5.88 3.64 13.16
CA ALA A 66 -4.63 4.30 12.78
C ALA A 66 -3.42 3.78 13.57
N ALA A 67 -3.57 3.55 14.88
CA ALA A 67 -2.51 2.99 15.71
C ALA A 67 -2.13 1.55 15.29
N ALA A 68 -3.12 0.71 14.97
CA ALA A 68 -2.88 -0.65 14.51
C ALA A 68 -2.22 -0.69 13.13
N TYR A 69 -2.60 0.22 12.23
CA TYR A 69 -1.90 0.37 10.94
C TYR A 69 -0.47 0.85 11.14
N SER A 70 -0.25 1.87 11.96
CA SER A 70 1.07 2.43 12.28
C SER A 70 2.02 1.37 12.87
N ASP A 71 1.51 0.44 13.67
CA ASP A 71 2.29 -0.67 14.25
C ASP A 71 2.73 -1.72 13.23
N LYS A 72 1.96 -1.93 12.15
CA LYS A 72 2.19 -3.01 11.19
C LYS A 72 2.78 -2.57 9.85
N ILE A 73 2.61 -1.30 9.48
CA ILE A 73 2.82 -0.87 8.09
C ILE A 73 4.24 -1.12 7.60
N ASP A 74 5.26 -0.80 8.41
CA ASP A 74 6.66 -0.93 7.98
C ASP A 74 7.03 -2.41 7.77
N THR A 75 6.60 -3.29 8.69
CA THR A 75 6.78 -4.75 8.55
C THR A 75 6.06 -5.30 7.33
N VAL A 76 4.83 -4.83 7.06
CA VAL A 76 4.07 -5.24 5.87
C VAL A 76 4.77 -4.79 4.59
N ILE A 77 5.31 -3.57 4.54
CA ILE A 77 6.05 -3.08 3.37
C ILE A 77 7.33 -3.88 3.13
N LEU A 78 8.11 -4.16 4.17
CA LEU A 78 9.30 -5.01 4.06
C LEU A 78 8.96 -6.41 3.52
N PHE A 79 7.86 -6.99 4.00
CA PHE A 79 7.36 -8.27 3.50
C PHE A 79 6.94 -8.22 2.03
N LEU A 80 6.15 -7.22 1.63
CA LEU A 80 5.71 -7.08 0.24
C LEU A 80 6.86 -6.80 -0.74
N GLN A 81 7.94 -6.18 -0.27
CA GLN A 81 9.17 -5.98 -1.04
C GLN A 81 10.10 -7.21 -1.05
N GLY A 82 9.77 -8.28 -0.32
CA GLY A 82 10.59 -9.48 -0.20
C GLY A 82 11.86 -9.27 0.61
N LEU A 83 11.95 -8.19 1.40
CA LEU A 83 13.09 -7.87 2.24
C LEU A 83 13.06 -8.60 3.59
N ASP A 84 11.86 -8.96 4.08
CA ASP A 84 11.67 -9.73 5.30
C ASP A 84 10.49 -10.70 5.19
N SER A 85 10.76 -12.01 5.21
CA SER A 85 9.75 -13.07 5.13
C SER A 85 9.37 -13.69 6.49
N THR A 86 9.89 -13.15 7.60
CA THR A 86 9.72 -13.69 8.97
C THR A 86 8.25 -13.83 9.37
N HIS A 87 7.37 -12.95 8.87
CA HIS A 87 5.96 -12.87 9.28
C HIS A 87 4.99 -13.61 8.35
N THR A 88 5.48 -14.46 7.44
CA THR A 88 4.65 -15.17 6.45
C THR A 88 3.46 -15.92 7.08
N GLU A 89 3.71 -16.77 8.09
CA GLU A 89 2.64 -17.51 8.77
C GLU A 89 1.69 -16.60 9.54
N ALA A 90 2.21 -15.54 10.15
CA ALA A 90 1.42 -14.59 10.92
C ALA A 90 0.44 -13.85 9.99
N PHE A 91 0.91 -13.35 8.85
CA PHE A 91 0.06 -12.66 7.87
C PHE A 91 -0.97 -13.56 7.18
N ALA A 92 -0.76 -14.88 7.17
CA ALA A 92 -1.75 -15.83 6.72
C ALA A 92 -2.90 -16.07 7.74
N ARG A 93 -2.74 -15.64 8.99
CA ARG A 93 -3.75 -15.78 10.06
C ARG A 93 -4.64 -14.55 10.16
N ARG A 94 -5.93 -14.78 10.42
CA ARG A 94 -6.91 -13.70 10.67
C ARG A 94 -6.60 -12.90 11.92
N GLY A 95 -6.97 -11.63 11.92
CA GLY A 95 -6.78 -10.73 13.04
C GLY A 95 -5.33 -10.29 13.28
N THR A 96 -4.36 -10.81 12.51
CA THR A 96 -2.96 -10.36 12.60
C THR A 96 -2.78 -8.95 12.05
N LEU A 97 -3.49 -8.63 10.97
CA LEU A 97 -3.48 -7.31 10.33
C LEU A 97 -4.79 -6.57 10.64
N PRO A 98 -4.79 -5.22 10.65
CA PRO A 98 -6.02 -4.47 10.86
C PRO A 98 -7.04 -4.73 9.73
N GLU A 99 -8.27 -5.09 10.09
CA GLU A 99 -9.32 -5.45 9.14
C GLU A 99 -10.39 -4.35 9.05
N GLY A 100 -10.66 -3.90 7.83
CA GLY A 100 -11.75 -2.95 7.54
C GLY A 100 -13.09 -3.64 7.30
N ILE A 101 -14.18 -2.86 7.33
CA ILE A 101 -15.55 -3.36 7.07
C ILE A 101 -15.68 -4.09 5.72
N HIS A 102 -14.92 -3.67 4.71
CA HIS A 102 -14.94 -4.31 3.39
C HIS A 102 -14.34 -5.71 3.41
N LEU A 103 -13.27 -5.93 4.19
CA LEU A 103 -12.64 -7.24 4.30
C LEU A 103 -13.54 -8.19 5.12
N ALA A 104 -14.10 -7.69 6.23
CA ALA A 104 -15.09 -8.44 7.03
C ALA A 104 -16.27 -8.90 6.15
N ARG A 105 -16.83 -8.00 5.33
CA ARG A 105 -17.91 -8.32 4.39
C ARG A 105 -17.51 -9.36 3.34
N ALA A 106 -16.32 -9.23 2.73
CA ALA A 106 -15.83 -10.20 1.76
C ALA A 106 -15.68 -11.60 2.36
N HIS A 107 -15.38 -11.67 3.66
CA HIS A 107 -15.26 -12.91 4.40
C HIS A 107 -16.60 -13.58 4.71
N GLU A 108 -17.60 -12.82 5.15
CA GLU A 108 -18.98 -13.33 5.34
C GLU A 108 -19.51 -13.91 4.03
N GLN A 109 -19.29 -13.22 2.91
CA GLN A 109 -19.67 -13.69 1.58
C GLN A 109 -18.98 -15.01 1.20
N ASN A 110 -17.68 -15.13 1.48
CA ASN A 110 -16.93 -16.37 1.23
C ASN A 110 -17.40 -17.54 2.11
N GLN A 111 -17.88 -17.28 3.33
CA GLN A 111 -18.43 -18.31 4.21
C GLN A 111 -19.81 -18.78 3.74
N ALA A 112 -20.65 -17.87 3.25
CA ALA A 112 -21.98 -18.19 2.72
C ALA A 112 -21.96 -18.98 1.40
N LEU A 113 -20.81 -19.01 0.71
CA LEU A 113 -20.57 -19.76 -0.54
C LEU A 113 -20.03 -21.17 -0.31
N LYS A 114 -19.77 -21.58 0.94
CA LYS A 114 -19.31 -22.92 1.33
C LYS A 114 -20.42 -23.70 1.99
#